data_AF-B7P1S5-F1
#
_entry.id   AF-B7P1S5-F1
#
_cell.length_a   1.000
_cell.length_b   1.000
_cell.length_c   1.000
_cell.angle_alpha   90.00
_cell.angle_beta   90.00
_cell.angle_gamma   90.00
#
_symmetry.space_group_name_H-M   'P 1'
#
loop_
_entity.id
_entity.type
_entity.pdbx_description
1 polymer ?
#
loop_
_entity_poly.entity_id
_entity_poly.type
_entity_poly.pdbx_seq_one_letter_code
_entity_poly.pdbx_strand_id
1 'polypeptide(L)'
;MRESKLSVKEDACFVSTKFWEDMDIARKHGRENTVARDYVLPDYTVIKRGYVRPLEETTGRPKDNEQMIRLNNERFMVPELLFHPSDIGIDEMGIPEALLHVVSGLPK
;
A
#
# COMPACT_ATOMS: atom_id res chain seq x y z
N MET A 1 -11.50 8.55 13.50
CA MET A 1 -11.16 7.16 13.11
C MET A 1 -11.19 6.89 11.60
N ARG A 2 -12.18 7.40 10.83
CA ARG A 2 -12.20 7.21 9.36
C ARG A 2 -11.13 8.04 8.62
N GLU A 3 -10.88 9.28 9.07
CA GLU A 3 -9.86 10.15 8.46
C GLU A 3 -8.44 9.56 8.57
N SER A 4 -8.11 8.98 9.72
CA SER A 4 -6.78 8.39 9.96
C SER A 4 -6.46 7.23 9.02
N LYS A 5 -7.45 6.47 8.55
CA LYS A 5 -7.24 5.37 7.59
C LYS A 5 -7.01 5.86 6.16
N LEU A 6 -7.61 6.99 5.79
CA LEU A 6 -7.44 7.56 4.45
C LEU A 6 -6.03 8.15 4.30
N SER A 7 -5.58 8.92 5.30
CA SER A 7 -4.24 9.51 5.28
C SER A 7 -3.12 8.48 5.22
N VAL A 8 -3.27 7.34 5.92
CA VAL A 8 -2.31 6.23 5.82
C VAL A 8 -2.20 5.72 4.39
N LYS A 9 -3.33 5.52 3.70
CA LYS A 9 -3.33 5.05 2.31
C LYS A 9 -2.73 6.09 1.38
N GLU A 10 -3.10 7.36 1.53
CA GLU A 10 -2.59 8.45 0.69
C GLU A 10 -1.09 8.70 0.86
N ASP A 11 -0.58 8.64 2.10
CA ASP A 11 0.82 8.95 2.40
C ASP A 11 1.75 7.74 2.17
N ALA A 12 1.26 6.51 2.36
CA ALA A 12 2.12 5.31 2.35
C ALA A 12 2.00 4.47 1.08
N CYS A 13 0.86 4.48 0.38
CA CYS A 13 0.68 3.66 -0.82
C CYS A 13 1.34 4.29 -2.05
N PHE A 14 1.84 3.44 -2.95
CA PHE A 14 2.40 3.84 -4.23
C PHE A 14 2.01 2.81 -5.28
N VAL A 15 2.01 3.24 -6.56
CA VAL A 15 1.79 2.33 -7.68
C VAL A 15 3.14 1.74 -8.08
N SER A 16 3.29 0.42 -7.96
CA SER A 16 4.46 -0.29 -8.47
C SER A 16 4.37 -0.40 -10.00
N THR A 17 5.49 -0.19 -10.68
CA THR A 17 5.60 -0.47 -12.13
C THR A 17 5.98 -1.92 -12.40
N LYS A 18 6.46 -2.65 -11.38
CA LYS A 18 6.98 -4.01 -11.49
C LYS A 18 6.58 -4.83 -10.27
N PHE A 19 5.32 -5.25 -10.25
CA PHE A 19 4.70 -5.94 -9.12
C PHE A 19 5.50 -7.14 -8.60
N TRP A 20 5.97 -8.02 -9.48
CA TRP A 20 6.69 -9.23 -9.08
C TRP A 20 8.05 -8.94 -8.43
N GLU A 21 8.79 -7.95 -8.94
CA GLU A 21 10.07 -7.55 -8.35
C GLU A 21 9.85 -6.94 -6.95
N ASP A 22 8.83 -6.09 -6.79
CA ASP A 22 8.48 -5.50 -5.50
C ASP A 22 7.92 -6.53 -4.52
N MET A 23 7.20 -7.56 -5.00
CA MET A 23 6.74 -8.68 -4.20
C MET A 23 7.90 -9.52 -3.67
N ASP A 24 8.90 -9.77 -4.51
CA ASP A 24 10.11 -10.49 -4.09
C ASP A 24 10.93 -9.69 -3.09
N ILE A 25 11.00 -8.36 -3.22
CA ILE A 25 11.61 -7.48 -2.21
C ILE A 25 10.79 -7.48 -0.90
N ALA A 26 9.46 -7.42 -0.99
CA ALA A 26 8.56 -7.44 0.16
C ALA A 26 8.59 -8.76 0.94
N ARG A 27 8.95 -9.87 0.28
CA ARG A 27 9.21 -11.18 0.90
C ARG A 27 10.52 -11.23 1.67
N LYS A 28 11.49 -10.36 1.37
CA LYS A 28 12.75 -10.29 2.11
C LYS A 28 12.51 -9.76 3.52
N HIS A 29 13.44 -10.07 4.42
CA HIS A 29 13.39 -9.66 5.82
C HIS A 29 14.49 -8.64 6.15
N GLY A 30 14.21 -7.76 7.11
CA GLY A 30 15.19 -6.80 7.60
C GLY A 30 15.48 -5.67 6.62
N ARG A 31 16.77 -5.28 6.51
CA ARG A 31 17.20 -4.10 5.73
C ARG A 31 17.11 -4.28 4.21
N GLU A 32 16.96 -5.52 3.75
CA GLU A 32 16.78 -5.82 2.33
C GLU A 32 15.34 -5.54 1.86
N ASN A 33 14.39 -5.44 2.78
CA ASN A 33 13.02 -5.09 2.48
C ASN A 33 12.85 -3.56 2.48
N THR A 34 13.02 -2.96 1.30
CA THR A 34 12.85 -1.51 1.10
C THR A 34 11.38 -1.09 1.05
N VAL A 35 10.47 -2.05 0.88
CA VAL A 35 9.02 -1.86 0.80
C VAL A 35 8.43 -1.64 2.19
N ALA A 36 8.85 -2.42 3.19
CA ALA A 36 8.33 -2.32 4.54
C ALA A 36 8.59 -0.94 5.15
N ARG A 37 7.55 -0.28 5.67
CA ARG A 37 7.63 1.01 6.36
C ARG A 37 6.75 1.03 7.60
N ASP A 38 7.24 1.70 8.64
CA ASP A 38 6.48 1.91 9.87
C ASP A 38 5.74 3.27 9.76
N TYR A 39 4.41 3.26 9.92
CA TYR A 39 3.57 4.45 9.97
C TYR A 39 3.20 4.75 11.42
N VAL A 40 3.49 5.96 11.89
CA VAL A 40 3.10 6.41 13.23
C VAL A 40 1.73 7.04 13.17
N LEU A 41 0.81 6.55 13.99
CA LEU A 41 -0.56 7.06 14.07
C LEU A 41 -0.62 8.33 14.92
N PRO A 42 -1.56 9.25 14.60
CA PRO A 42 -1.77 10.42 15.42
C PRO A 42 -2.50 10.04 16.72
N ASP A 43 -1.84 10.27 17.85
CA ASP A 43 -2.42 10.10 19.19
C ASP A 43 -3.20 11.33 19.69
N TYR A 44 -3.38 12.35 18.84
CA TYR A 44 -4.13 13.61 19.06
C TYR A 44 -3.73 14.45 20.29
N THR A 45 -2.71 14.01 21.02
CA THR A 45 -2.13 14.67 22.20
C THR A 45 -0.80 15.32 21.82
N VAL A 46 0.14 14.51 21.36
CA VAL A 46 1.47 14.95 20.89
C VAL A 46 1.52 15.02 19.36
N ILE A 47 0.97 14.00 18.69
CA ILE A 47 1.01 13.85 17.24
C ILE A 47 -0.37 14.14 16.67
N LYS A 48 -0.51 15.28 16.01
CA LYS A 48 -1.79 15.71 15.38
C LYS A 48 -2.03 15.09 14.01
N ARG A 49 -0.96 14.68 13.31
CA ARG A 49 -1.02 14.02 11.99
C ARG A 49 0.01 12.89 11.96
N GLY A 50 -0.43 11.71 11.52
CA GLY A 50 0.46 10.56 11.37
C GLY A 50 1.48 10.78 10.26
N TYR A 51 2.58 10.03 10.30
CA TYR A 51 3.66 10.14 9.32
C TYR A 51 4.34 8.79 9.08
N VAL A 52 4.92 8.64 7.89
CA VAL A 52 5.69 7.46 7.49
C VAL A 52 7.14 7.64 7.96
N ARG A 53 7.68 6.66 8.69
CA ARG A 53 9.10 6.68 9.07
C ARG A 53 10.01 6.41 7.87
N PRO A 54 11.19 7.05 7.81
CA PRO A 54 12.21 6.70 6.83
C PRO A 54 12.69 5.25 7.04
N LEU A 55 13.24 4.64 5.99
CA LEU A 55 13.66 3.23 6.00
C LEU A 55 14.71 2.97 7.10
N GLU A 56 15.59 3.94 7.30
CA GLU A 56 16.66 3.91 8.31
C GLU A 56 16.11 3.82 9.75
N GLU A 57 14.92 4.38 9.99
CA GLU A 57 14.26 4.40 11.29
C GLU A 57 13.16 3.33 11.44
N THR A 58 12.89 2.59 10.36
CA THR A 58 11.94 1.48 10.31
C THR A 58 12.53 0.28 11.05
N THR A 59 12.39 0.27 12.37
CA THR A 59 12.95 -0.76 13.26
C THR A 59 11.90 -1.75 13.74
N GLY A 60 10.61 -1.47 13.53
CA GLY A 60 9.51 -2.32 13.96
C GLY A 60 9.30 -2.32 15.46
N ARG A 61 9.93 -1.36 16.14
CA ARG A 61 9.74 -1.11 17.56
C ARG A 61 9.07 0.25 17.74
N PRO A 62 8.00 0.32 18.56
CA PRO A 62 7.42 1.59 18.91
C PRO A 62 8.47 2.36 19.71
N LYS A 63 8.69 3.63 19.34
CA LYS A 63 9.47 4.57 20.14
C LYS A 63 8.44 5.40 20.91
N ASP A 64 8.73 5.71 22.17
CA ASP A 64 7.99 6.73 22.93
C ASP A 64 6.48 6.50 23.16
N ASN A 65 6.05 5.25 23.37
CA ASN A 65 4.63 4.91 23.60
C ASN A 65 3.69 5.31 22.43
N GLU A 66 4.26 5.66 21.27
CA GLU A 66 3.53 5.98 20.05
C GLU A 66 2.85 4.73 19.48
N GLN A 67 1.62 4.88 19.00
CA GLN A 67 0.95 3.81 18.26
C GLN A 67 1.46 3.77 16.81
N MET A 68 2.00 2.63 16.37
CA MET A 68 2.50 2.47 14.99
C MET A 68 1.89 1.25 14.29
N ILE A 69 1.80 1.32 12.97
CA ILE A 69 1.41 0.22 12.09
C ILE A 69 2.54 -0.04 11.11
N ARG A 70 2.92 -1.30 10.94
CA ARG A 70 3.86 -1.72 9.91
C ARG A 70 3.12 -2.05 8.63
N LEU A 71 3.49 -1.38 7.55
CA LEU A 71 2.93 -1.57 6.21
C LEU A 71 3.99 -2.23 5.32
N ASN A 72 3.62 -3.25 4.56
CA ASN A 72 4.51 -3.96 3.63
C ASN A 72 3.91 -3.98 2.23
N ASN A 73 3.54 -5.17 1.72
CA ASN A 73 2.91 -5.36 0.42
C ASN A 73 1.61 -4.57 0.23
N GLU A 74 0.89 -4.27 1.31
CA GLU A 74 -0.30 -3.40 1.30
C GLU A 74 -0.02 -1.99 0.72
N ARG A 75 1.24 -1.55 0.66
CA ARG A 75 1.62 -0.27 0.07
C ARG A 75 1.47 -0.25 -1.45
N PHE A 76 1.59 -1.39 -2.13
CA PHE A 76 1.53 -1.48 -3.59
C PHE A 76 0.49 -2.46 -4.12
N MET A 77 -0.02 -3.38 -3.28
CA MET A 77 -1.12 -4.28 -3.66
C MET A 77 -2.47 -3.56 -3.75
N VAL A 78 -2.63 -2.43 -3.05
CA VAL A 78 -3.91 -1.69 -3.04
C VAL A 78 -4.26 -1.12 -4.43
N PRO A 79 -3.32 -0.53 -5.19
CA PRO A 79 -3.55 -0.20 -6.59
C PRO A 79 -3.74 -1.41 -7.51
N GLU A 80 -3.03 -2.51 -7.28
CA GLU A 80 -3.11 -3.73 -8.11
C GLU A 80 -4.53 -4.30 -8.14
N LEU A 81 -5.29 -4.15 -7.05
CA LEU A 81 -6.68 -4.59 -6.99
C LEU A 81 -7.58 -3.98 -8.08
N LEU A 82 -7.25 -2.79 -8.57
CA LEU A 82 -7.97 -2.14 -9.67
C LEU A 82 -7.63 -2.75 -11.04
N PHE A 83 -6.46 -3.37 -11.16
CA PHE A 83 -5.97 -3.98 -12.40
C PHE A 83 -6.23 -5.49 -12.44
N HIS A 84 -6.14 -6.17 -11.29
CA HIS A 84 -6.32 -7.61 -11.15
C HIS A 84 -7.20 -7.93 -9.92
N PRO A 85 -8.52 -7.67 -9.97
CA PRO A 85 -9.45 -8.01 -8.89
C PRO A 85 -9.49 -9.51 -8.56
N SER A 86 -9.12 -10.36 -9.52
CA SER A 86 -9.03 -11.82 -9.38
C SER A 86 -8.03 -12.27 -8.32
N ASP A 87 -7.01 -11.45 -8.00
CA ASP A 87 -5.96 -11.79 -7.02
C ASP A 87 -6.48 -11.87 -5.57
N ILE A 88 -7.67 -11.30 -5.30
CA ILE A 88 -8.35 -11.43 -4.00
C ILE A 88 -9.60 -12.33 -4.07
N GLY A 89 -9.78 -13.06 -5.17
CA GLY A 89 -10.92 -13.95 -5.37
C GLY A 89 -12.23 -13.22 -5.69
N ILE A 90 -12.17 -11.98 -6.16
CA ILE A 90 -13.32 -11.27 -6.72
C ILE A 90 -13.32 -11.50 -8.24
N ASP A 91 -14.41 -12.09 -8.74
CA ASP A 91 -14.60 -12.38 -10.18
C ASP A 91 -15.16 -11.14 -10.90
N GLU A 92 -14.37 -10.07 -10.93
CA GLU A 92 -14.69 -8.83 -11.64
C GLU A 92 -13.63 -8.55 -12.72
N MET A 93 -13.97 -7.68 -13.68
CA MET A 93 -13.01 -7.26 -14.71
C MET A 93 -12.13 -6.13 -14.16
N GLY A 94 -10.82 -6.24 -14.37
CA GLY A 94 -9.90 -5.13 -14.11
C GLY A 94 -10.10 -3.98 -15.10
N ILE A 95 -9.47 -2.84 -14.80
CA ILE A 95 -9.48 -1.66 -15.70
C ILE A 95 -9.01 -2.01 -17.13
N PRO A 96 -7.92 -2.80 -17.34
CA PRO A 96 -7.46 -3.16 -18.68
C PRO A 96 -8.48 -3.99 -19.46
N GLU A 97 -9.08 -4.98 -18.83
CA GLU A 97 -10.08 -5.87 -19.42
C GLU A 97 -11.34 -5.10 -19.77
N ALA A 98 -11.79 -4.21 -18.87
CA ALA A 98 -12.93 -3.34 -19.11
C ALA A 98 -12.69 -2.42 -20.32
N LEU A 99 -11.48 -1.87 -20.47
CA LEU A 99 -11.14 -1.01 -21.61
C LEU A 99 -11.15 -1.79 -22.93
N LEU A 100 -10.55 -2.98 -22.95
CA LEU A 100 -10.59 -3.88 -24.11
C LEU A 100 -12.02 -4.27 -24.47
N HIS A 101 -12.86 -4.57 -23.48
CA HIS A 101 -14.27 -4.89 -23.68
C HIS A 101 -15.02 -3.73 -24.33
N VAL A 102 -14.84 -2.51 -23.83
CA VAL A 102 -15.45 -1.30 -24.41
C VAL A 102 -14.98 -1.07 -25.84
N VAL A 103 -13.67 -1.16 -26.11
CA VAL A 103 -13.12 -0.97 -27.45
C VAL A 103 -13.61 -2.03 -28.43
N SER A 104 -13.74 -3.28 -27.99
CA SER A 104 -14.25 -4.37 -28.83
C SER A 104 -15.74 -4.26 -29.15
N GLY A 105 -16.50 -3.60 -28.26
CA GLY A 105 -17.92 -3.31 -28.45
C GLY A 105 -18.21 -2.07 -29.30
N LEU A 106 -17.19 -1.28 -29.64
CA LEU A 106 -17.36 -0.14 -30.54
C LEU A 106 -17.57 -0.66 -31.98
N PRO A 107 -18.61 -0.18 -32.69
CA PRO A 107 -18.73 -0.45 -34.11
C PRO A 107 -17.52 0.13 -34.86
N LYS A 108 -17.08 -0.57 -35.91
CA LYS A 108 -16.00 -0.12 -36.79
C LYS A 108 -16.34 1.16 -37.53
#